data_AF-A0A2W5PR06-F1
#
_entry.id   AF-A0A2W5PR06-F1
#
_cell.length_a   1.000
_cell.length_b   1.000
_cell.length_c   1.000
_cell.angle_alpha   90.00
_cell.angle_beta   90.00
_cell.angle_gamma   90.00
#
_symmetry.space_group_name_H-M   'P 1'
#
loop_
_entity.id
_entity.type
_entity.pdbx_description
1 polymer ?
#
loop_
_entity_poly.entity_id
_entity_poly.type
_entity_poly.pdbx_seq_one_letter_code
_entity_poly.pdbx_strand_id
1 'polypeptide(L)'
;MTRSTFFKWAASGAVAAGALFAAGSASAQVGWSVGISAPGVAVGVGNPGYYAPAPVYVAPPPPVYYRPAPVYYAPPPPVYYGPRPYYGPRPYYGPRPYYRHHHWR
;
A
#
# COMPACT_ATOMS: atom_id res chain seq x y z
N MET A 1 49.01 -55.87 -14.81
CA MET A 1 49.19 -55.09 -13.57
C MET A 1 49.13 -56.05 -12.39
N THR A 2 50.14 -56.05 -11.52
CA THR A 2 50.15 -56.88 -10.30
C THR A 2 49.10 -56.37 -9.31
N ARG A 3 48.46 -57.29 -8.57
CA ARG A 3 47.41 -57.01 -7.56
C ARG A 3 47.82 -55.87 -6.60
N SER A 4 49.08 -55.84 -6.18
CA SER A 4 49.62 -54.82 -5.28
C SER A 4 49.72 -53.41 -5.90
N THR A 5 49.97 -53.30 -7.20
CA THR A 5 50.01 -52.01 -7.90
C THR A 5 48.62 -51.39 -7.98
N PHE A 6 47.59 -52.20 -8.23
CA PHE A 6 46.20 -51.75 -8.21
C PHE A 6 45.79 -51.21 -6.82
N PHE A 7 46.14 -51.94 -5.75
CA PHE A 7 45.84 -51.49 -4.39
C PHE A 7 46.54 -50.17 -4.02
N LYS A 8 47.77 -49.93 -4.49
CA LYS A 8 48.48 -48.66 -4.26
C LYS A 8 47.75 -47.48 -4.90
N TRP A 9 47.33 -47.63 -6.16
CA TRP A 9 46.58 -46.58 -6.86
C TRP A 9 45.20 -46.34 -6.24
N ALA A 10 44.50 -47.40 -5.83
CA ALA A 10 43.23 -47.29 -5.13
C ALA A 10 43.38 -46.57 -3.78
N ALA A 11 44.42 -46.89 -3.01
CA ALA A 11 44.70 -46.21 -1.75
C ALA A 11 45.03 -44.73 -1.95
N SER A 12 45.85 -44.38 -2.95
CA SER A 12 46.12 -42.97 -3.26
C SER A 12 44.86 -42.21 -3.69
N GLY A 13 43.99 -42.86 -4.47
CA GLY A 13 42.71 -42.27 -4.88
C GLY A 13 41.78 -42.04 -3.69
N ALA A 14 41.72 -42.97 -2.75
CA ALA A 14 40.91 -42.85 -1.53
C ALA A 14 41.39 -41.69 -0.63
N VAL A 15 42.71 -41.52 -0.48
CA VAL A 15 43.29 -40.40 0.29
C VAL A 15 42.99 -39.07 -0.39
N ALA A 16 43.18 -38.97 -1.71
CA ALA A 16 42.89 -37.76 -2.46
C ALA A 16 41.39 -37.40 -2.40
N ALA A 17 40.51 -38.38 -2.57
CA ALA A 17 39.07 -38.19 -2.41
C ALA A 17 38.72 -37.74 -1.00
N GLY A 18 39.28 -38.38 0.04
CA GLY A 18 39.08 -38.00 1.43
C GLY A 18 39.49 -36.56 1.73
N ALA A 19 40.62 -36.10 1.20
CA ALA A 19 41.07 -34.72 1.33
C ALA A 19 40.11 -33.72 0.64
N LEU A 20 39.60 -34.06 -0.55
CA LEU A 20 38.62 -33.24 -1.26
C LEU A 20 37.28 -33.17 -0.52
N PHE A 21 36.81 -34.29 0.06
CA PHE A 21 35.60 -34.29 0.87
C PHE A 21 35.75 -33.50 2.17
N ALA A 22 36.93 -33.54 2.80
CA ALA A 22 37.23 -32.71 3.97
C ALA A 22 37.21 -31.21 3.61
N ALA A 23 37.80 -30.84 2.47
CA ALA A 23 37.83 -29.47 1.98
C ALA A 23 36.45 -28.93 1.52
N GLY A 24 35.58 -29.82 1.01
CA GLY A 24 34.23 -29.47 0.53
C GLY A 24 33.15 -29.42 1.59
N SER A 25 33.45 -29.72 2.86
CA SER A 25 32.48 -29.58 3.95
C SER A 25 32.22 -28.09 4.19
N ALA A 26 30.98 -27.65 3.94
CA ALA A 26 30.60 -26.25 4.10
C ALA A 26 30.91 -25.77 5.53
N SER A 27 31.79 -24.78 5.64
CA SER A 27 32.24 -24.20 6.90
C SER A 27 31.15 -23.29 7.50
N ALA A 28 30.28 -23.85 8.33
CA ALA A 28 29.51 -23.08 9.29
C ALA A 28 30.40 -22.79 10.51
N GLN A 29 31.16 -21.69 10.44
CA GLN A 29 31.93 -21.08 11.52
C GLN A 29 33.04 -21.97 12.13
N VAL A 30 34.27 -21.80 11.65
CA VAL A 30 35.46 -22.52 12.17
C VAL A 30 35.99 -21.81 13.40
N GLY A 31 35.72 -22.39 14.57
CA GLY A 31 36.30 -21.97 15.85
C GLY A 31 37.40 -22.93 16.30
N TRP A 32 38.59 -22.42 16.59
CA TRP A 32 39.63 -23.14 17.29
C TRP A 32 40.05 -22.35 18.53
N SER A 33 40.55 -23.05 19.53
CA SER A 33 41.00 -22.46 20.79
C SER A 33 42.36 -23.04 21.15
N VAL A 34 43.24 -22.20 21.68
CA VAL A 34 44.52 -22.62 22.29
C VAL A 34 44.55 -22.17 23.74
N GLY A 35 44.90 -23.09 24.62
CA GLY A 35 45.12 -22.85 26.04
C GLY A 35 46.56 -23.13 26.42
N ILE A 36 47.12 -22.31 27.29
CA ILE A 36 48.42 -22.52 27.92
C ILE A 36 48.19 -22.55 29.44
N SER A 37 48.82 -23.48 30.15
CA SER A 37 48.64 -23.64 31.59
C SER A 37 49.95 -23.96 32.30
N ALA A 38 50.18 -23.27 33.42
CA ALA A 38 51.26 -23.51 34.38
C ALA A 38 50.70 -23.38 35.81
N PRO A 39 51.34 -23.95 36.85
CA PRO A 39 50.85 -23.82 38.23
C PRO A 39 50.63 -22.33 38.61
N GLY A 40 49.38 -21.98 38.93
CA GLY A 40 48.98 -20.62 39.33
C GLY A 40 48.50 -19.70 38.21
N VAL A 41 48.62 -20.06 36.92
CA VAL A 41 48.18 -19.21 35.80
C VAL A 41 47.63 -20.03 34.63
N ALA A 42 46.42 -19.70 34.18
CA ALA A 42 45.83 -20.22 32.96
C ALA A 42 45.27 -19.06 32.12
N VAL A 43 45.61 -19.04 30.83
CA VAL A 43 45.11 -18.04 29.86
C VAL A 43 44.62 -18.78 28.63
N GLY A 44 43.39 -18.45 28.21
CA GLY A 44 42.78 -18.97 26.98
C GLY A 44 42.33 -17.82 26.09
N VAL A 45 42.56 -17.97 24.78
CA VAL A 45 42.07 -17.03 23.77
C VAL A 45 41.20 -17.82 22.79
N GLY A 46 39.93 -17.44 22.73
CA GLY A 46 38.94 -17.99 21.81
C GLY A 46 38.58 -17.00 20.71
N ASN A 47 37.77 -17.46 19.75
CA ASN A 47 37.33 -16.63 18.62
C ASN A 47 36.54 -15.40 19.10
N PRO A 48 36.84 -14.17 18.62
CA PRO A 48 36.05 -13.00 18.94
C PRO A 48 34.61 -13.18 18.44
N GLY A 49 33.65 -13.06 19.35
CA GLY A 49 32.23 -13.14 19.01
C GLY A 49 31.84 -12.00 18.07
N TYR A 50 31.19 -12.33 16.96
CA TYR A 50 30.58 -11.33 16.09
C TYR A 50 29.23 -10.93 16.68
N TYR A 51 29.10 -9.68 17.14
CA TYR A 51 27.81 -9.13 17.56
C TYR A 51 27.13 -8.47 16.36
N ALA A 52 25.97 -9.01 15.96
CA ALA A 52 25.13 -8.35 14.98
C ALA A 52 24.55 -7.04 15.58
N PRO A 53 24.52 -5.94 14.82
CA PRO A 53 23.86 -4.72 15.26
C PRO A 53 22.39 -4.98 15.59
N ALA A 54 21.88 -4.34 16.64
CA ALA A 54 20.46 -4.44 16.97
C ALA A 54 19.61 -3.91 15.80
N PRO A 55 18.49 -4.57 15.46
CA PRO A 55 17.58 -4.07 14.43
C PRO A 55 17.06 -2.68 14.81
N VAL A 56 17.20 -1.72 13.90
CA VAL A 56 16.59 -0.39 14.06
C VAL A 56 15.16 -0.48 13.55
N TYR A 57 14.19 -0.41 14.47
CA TYR A 57 12.78 -0.32 14.09
C TYR A 57 12.45 1.12 13.73
N VAL A 58 12.07 1.35 12.47
CA VAL A 58 11.52 2.64 12.02
C VAL A 58 10.00 2.53 12.06
N ALA A 59 9.36 3.39 12.84
CA ALA A 59 7.91 3.48 12.82
C ALA A 59 7.45 3.98 11.44
N PRO A 60 6.44 3.34 10.82
CA PRO A 60 5.90 3.83 9.56
C PRO A 60 5.26 5.22 9.75
N PRO A 61 5.32 6.09 8.73
CA PRO A 61 4.69 7.40 8.78
C PRO A 61 3.17 7.30 8.99
N PRO A 62 2.54 8.28 9.67
CA PRO A 62 1.11 8.24 9.95
C PRO A 62 0.29 8.28 8.65
N PRO A 63 -0.87 7.59 8.62
CA PRO A 63 -1.78 7.66 7.47
C PRO A 63 -2.26 9.09 7.24
N VAL A 64 -2.25 9.53 5.98
CA VAL A 64 -2.86 10.81 5.58
C VAL A 64 -4.30 10.56 5.14
N TYR A 65 -5.26 11.10 5.89
CA TYR A 65 -6.67 11.04 5.52
C TYR A 65 -7.06 12.27 4.72
N TYR A 66 -7.45 12.06 3.45
CA TYR A 66 -8.05 13.12 2.63
C TYR A 66 -9.57 13.11 2.82
N ARG A 67 -10.12 14.20 3.34
CA ARG A 67 -11.56 14.44 3.33
C ARG A 67 -11.94 15.14 2.03
N PRO A 68 -12.92 14.62 1.25
CA PRO A 68 -13.48 15.34 0.12
C PRO A 68 -14.04 16.70 0.56
N ALA A 69 -13.79 17.74 -0.23
CA ALA A 69 -14.38 19.06 0.02
C ALA A 69 -15.92 18.97 -0.05
N PRO A 70 -16.66 19.65 0.84
CA PRO A 70 -18.11 19.74 0.74
C PRO A 70 -18.51 20.38 -0.59
N VAL A 71 -19.36 19.70 -1.36
CA VAL A 71 -20.00 20.28 -2.55
C VAL A 71 -21.32 20.89 -2.13
N TYR A 72 -21.43 22.21 -2.20
CA TYR A 72 -22.69 22.92 -1.97
C TYR A 72 -23.44 23.06 -3.30
N TYR A 73 -24.64 22.52 -3.37
CA TYR A 73 -25.57 22.77 -4.48
C TYR A 73 -26.49 23.93 -4.11
N ALA A 74 -26.55 24.92 -5.01
CA ALA A 74 -27.59 25.92 -4.93
C ALA A 74 -28.95 25.27 -5.27
N PRO A 75 -30.02 25.55 -4.49
CA PRO A 75 -31.34 25.09 -4.87
C PRO A 75 -31.74 25.70 -6.22
N PRO A 76 -32.47 24.95 -7.06
CA PRO A 76 -32.96 25.46 -8.33
C PRO A 76 -33.88 26.68 -8.11
N PRO A 77 -33.90 27.64 -9.05
CA PRO A 77 -34.71 28.86 -8.91
C PRO A 77 -36.21 28.51 -8.86
N PRO A 78 -36.99 29.24 -8.04
CA PRO A 78 -38.43 29.03 -7.94
C PRO A 78 -39.12 29.35 -9.28
N VAL A 79 -39.99 28.44 -9.73
CA VAL A 79 -40.83 28.62 -10.92
C VAL A 79 -42.15 29.26 -10.49
N TYR A 80 -42.38 30.50 -10.91
CA TYR A 80 -43.65 31.19 -10.68
C TYR A 80 -44.58 31.00 -11.87
N TYR A 81 -45.73 30.35 -11.63
CA TYR A 81 -46.82 30.29 -12.58
C TYR A 81 -47.69 31.53 -12.43
N GLY A 82 -47.64 32.42 -13.43
CA GLY A 82 -48.53 33.57 -13.50
C GLY A 82 -49.98 33.16 -13.74
N PRO A 83 -50.96 33.95 -13.25
CA PRO A 83 -52.36 33.73 -13.56
C PRO A 83 -52.59 33.81 -15.08
N ARG A 84 -53.42 32.89 -15.57
CA ARG A 84 -53.82 32.80 -16.98
C ARG A 84 -54.65 34.04 -17.33
N PRO A 85 -54.40 34.73 -18.47
CA PRO A 85 -55.23 35.86 -18.88
C PRO A 85 -56.69 35.42 -19.04
N TYR A 86 -57.59 36.02 -18.28
CA TYR A 86 -59.03 35.82 -18.44
C TYR A 86 -59.58 36.87 -19.40
N TYR A 87 -59.99 36.44 -20.59
CA TYR A 87 -60.70 37.31 -21.53
C TYR A 87 -62.19 37.31 -21.17
N GLY A 88 -62.64 38.39 -20.55
CA GLY A 88 -64.05 38.59 -20.20
C GLY A 88 -64.94 38.76 -21.44
N PRO A 89 -66.26 38.54 -21.29
CA PRO A 89 -67.22 38.73 -22.37
C PRO A 89 -67.23 40.18 -22.88
N ARG A 90 -67.35 40.34 -24.19
CA ARG A 90 -67.33 41.64 -24.88
C ARG A 90 -68.59 42.45 -24.50
N PRO A 91 -68.48 43.75 -24.17
CA PRO A 91 -69.64 44.57 -23.87
C PRO A 91 -70.51 44.78 -25.11
N TYR A 92 -71.81 44.47 -24.97
CA TYR A 92 -72.82 44.68 -26.00
C TYR A 92 -73.49 46.04 -25.78
N TYR A 93 -73.34 46.97 -26.73
CA TYR A 93 -74.04 48.25 -26.74
C TYR A 93 -75.34 48.11 -27.53
N GLY A 94 -76.47 48.11 -26.82
CA GLY A 94 -77.80 48.07 -27.44
C GLY A 94 -78.17 49.38 -28.15
N PRO A 95 -79.15 49.36 -29.07
CA PRO A 95 -79.57 50.54 -29.82
C PRO A 95 -80.20 51.62 -28.92
N ARG A 96 -79.89 52.89 -29.22
CA ARG A 96 -80.40 54.07 -28.51
C ARG A 96 -81.91 54.24 -28.70
N PRO A 97 -82.70 54.46 -27.64
CA PRO A 97 -84.13 54.73 -27.78
C PRO A 97 -84.37 56.16 -28.30
N TYR A 98 -85.14 56.27 -29.38
CA TYR A 98 -85.61 57.55 -29.92
C TYR A 98 -86.85 58.01 -29.14
N TYR A 99 -86.76 59.18 -28.49
CA TYR A 99 -87.94 59.86 -27.93
C TYR A 99 -88.66 60.66 -29.02
N ARG A 100 -89.88 60.25 -29.36
CA ARG A 100 -90.79 60.96 -30.25
C ARG A 100 -91.56 62.00 -29.43
N HIS A 101 -91.30 63.28 -29.67
CA HIS A 101 -92.07 64.37 -29.07
C HIS A 101 -93.49 64.37 -29.65
N HIS A 102 -94.50 64.09 -28.83
CA HIS A 102 -95.90 64.39 -29.15
C HIS A 102 -96.28 65.73 -28.51
N HIS A 103 -96.67 66.67 -29.36
CA HIS A 103 -97.19 67.97 -29.01
C HIS A 103 -98.70 67.84 -29.12
N TRP A 104 -99.44 68.12 -28.05
CA TRP A 104 -100.89 68.25 -28.11
C TRP A 104 -101.27 69.70 -27.87
N ARG A 105 -102.19 70.16 -28.72
CA ARG A 105 -102.91 71.42 -28.65
C ARG A 105 -104.05 71.32 -27.65
#